data_AF-A0AAD9J1A0-F1
#
_entry.id   AF-A0AAD9J1A0-F1
#
_cell.length_a   1.000
_cell.length_b   1.000
_cell.length_c   1.000
_cell.angle_alpha   90.00
_cell.angle_beta   90.00
_cell.angle_gamma   90.00
#
_symmetry.space_group_name_H-M   'P 1'
#
loop_
_entity.id
_entity.type
_entity.pdbx_description
1 polymer ?
#
loop_
_entity_poly.entity_id
_entity_poly.type
_entity_poly.pdbx_seq_one_letter_code
_entity_poly.pdbx_strand_id
1 'polypeptide(L)'
;MITMSLFSGLDCSCMAPFSKHRDKRPTLDPKDYMFDKLKGETIGKLPGSLNGQQFIIQNCEDCNIYIFDHTATVSVDDCVNCRIFLAPIKTSVFIRDCKDCKLMVACQQFRTRDCHRLDVFLSCVTQPIIEATTGVKFGCFQYYYPQLEGKSTVEMNSILN
;
A
#
# COMPACT_ATOMS: atom_id res chain seq x y z
N MET A 1 -68.21 2.03 -37.18
CA MET A 1 -69.07 2.91 -36.34
C MET A 1 -68.13 3.60 -35.36
N ILE A 2 -67.82 4.88 -35.56
CA ILE A 2 -68.28 6.04 -34.74
C ILE A 2 -67.62 6.01 -33.34
N THR A 3 -66.98 7.02 -32.74
CA THR A 3 -66.45 8.38 -33.02
C THR A 3 -65.76 8.84 -31.71
N MET A 4 -64.82 9.78 -31.82
CA MET A 4 -64.60 10.96 -30.93
C MET A 4 -64.59 10.84 -29.38
N SER A 5 -63.39 11.03 -28.82
CA SER A 5 -62.96 12.09 -27.88
C SER A 5 -63.96 12.78 -26.91
N LEU A 6 -63.58 12.89 -25.63
CA LEU A 6 -63.69 14.10 -24.78
C LEU A 6 -62.79 14.03 -23.51
N PHE A 7 -62.00 15.09 -23.29
CA PHE A 7 -61.67 15.87 -22.06
C PHE A 7 -61.81 15.19 -20.67
N SER A 8 -61.04 15.47 -19.61
CA SER A 8 -60.25 16.64 -19.16
C SER A 8 -59.44 16.24 -17.92
N GLY A 9 -58.32 16.93 -17.66
CA GLY A 9 -57.41 16.62 -16.56
C GLY A 9 -57.90 16.97 -15.14
N LEU A 10 -57.11 16.52 -14.16
CA LEU A 10 -56.74 17.25 -12.95
C LEU A 10 -55.55 16.57 -12.27
N ASP A 11 -54.59 17.41 -11.88
CA ASP A 11 -53.31 17.09 -11.28
C ASP A 11 -53.41 16.30 -9.97
N CYS A 12 -52.44 15.41 -9.76
CA CYS A 12 -51.93 15.16 -8.41
C CYS A 12 -50.40 15.04 -8.47
N SER A 13 -49.77 16.14 -8.13
CA SER A 13 -48.33 16.33 -7.97
C SER A 13 -47.85 15.66 -6.69
N CYS A 14 -47.23 14.50 -6.79
CA CYS A 14 -46.29 14.01 -5.78
C CYS A 14 -45.54 12.77 -6.28
N MET A 15 -44.26 12.93 -6.63
CA MET A 15 -43.16 12.20 -5.99
C MET A 15 -41.81 12.67 -6.56
N ALA A 16 -40.92 12.96 -5.62
CA ALA A 16 -39.71 13.77 -5.73
C ALA A 16 -38.67 13.26 -6.73
N PRO A 17 -37.79 14.14 -7.27
CA PRO A 17 -36.69 13.73 -8.12
C PRO A 17 -35.72 12.81 -7.36
N PHE A 18 -35.33 11.73 -8.02
CA PHE A 18 -34.28 10.80 -7.59
C PHE A 18 -32.99 11.58 -7.31
N SER A 19 -32.72 11.88 -6.03
CA SER A 19 -31.49 12.50 -5.60
C SER A 19 -30.34 11.53 -5.87
N LYS A 20 -29.55 11.80 -6.91
CA LYS A 20 -28.22 11.20 -7.06
C LYS A 20 -27.36 11.71 -5.90
N HIS A 21 -27.42 11.01 -4.77
CA HIS A 21 -26.32 11.04 -3.81
C HIS A 21 -25.09 10.51 -4.56
N ARG A 22 -24.29 11.43 -5.11
CA ARG A 22 -22.93 11.13 -5.54
C ARG A 22 -22.19 10.72 -4.27
N ASP A 23 -21.87 9.42 -4.15
CA ASP A 23 -20.84 8.96 -3.23
C ASP A 23 -19.60 9.81 -3.48
N LYS A 24 -19.33 10.76 -2.58
CA LYS A 24 -18.08 11.52 -2.56
C LYS A 24 -17.01 10.57 -2.03
N ARG A 25 -16.65 9.54 -2.82
CA ARG A 25 -15.39 8.84 -2.59
C ARG A 25 -14.30 9.91 -2.70
N PRO A 26 -13.49 10.13 -1.65
CA PRO A 26 -12.43 11.11 -1.71
C PRO A 26 -11.54 10.76 -2.90
N THR A 27 -11.28 11.74 -3.76
CA THR A 27 -10.31 11.63 -4.85
C THR A 27 -8.93 11.43 -4.20
N LEU A 28 -8.44 10.19 -4.23
CA LEU A 28 -7.09 9.84 -3.80
C LEU A 28 -6.12 10.42 -4.83
N ASP A 29 -5.23 11.33 -4.42
CA ASP A 29 -4.15 11.80 -5.29
C ASP A 29 -3.08 10.69 -5.35
N PRO A 30 -2.67 10.23 -6.53
CA PRO A 30 -1.57 9.26 -6.68
C PRO A 30 -0.29 9.66 -5.92
N LYS A 31 -0.04 10.96 -5.75
CA LYS A 31 1.13 11.48 -5.03
C LYS A 31 1.12 11.14 -3.53
N ASP A 32 -0.05 10.94 -2.94
CA ASP A 32 -0.15 10.62 -1.52
C ASP A 32 0.29 9.19 -1.20
N TYR A 33 0.27 8.31 -2.21
CA TYR A 33 0.55 6.88 -2.14
C TYR A 33 1.85 6.49 -2.84
N MET A 34 2.70 7.48 -3.14
CA MET A 34 3.95 7.29 -3.84
C MET A 34 5.06 8.18 -3.27
N PHE A 35 6.24 7.60 -3.13
CA PHE A 35 7.49 8.35 -3.00
C PHE A 35 8.29 8.18 -4.29
N ASP A 36 8.51 9.27 -5.01
CA ASP A 36 9.17 9.31 -6.32
C ASP A 36 10.30 10.35 -6.30
N LYS A 37 11.48 9.97 -6.81
CA LYS A 37 12.62 10.89 -7.07
C LYS A 37 13.14 11.66 -5.86
N LEU A 38 13.14 11.03 -4.69
CA LEU A 38 13.67 11.63 -3.47
C LEU A 38 15.17 11.35 -3.34
N LYS A 39 15.92 12.33 -2.80
CA LYS A 39 17.38 12.20 -2.63
C LYS A 39 17.86 12.75 -1.29
N GLY A 40 18.50 11.92 -0.48
CA GLY A 40 19.07 12.33 0.80
C GLY A 40 18.03 12.72 1.86
N GLU A 41 16.76 12.34 1.64
CA GLU A 41 15.64 12.73 2.49
C GLU A 41 15.28 11.64 3.51
N THR A 42 14.76 12.07 4.66
CA THR A 42 14.12 11.18 5.63
C THR A 42 12.64 11.46 5.64
N ILE A 43 11.86 10.50 5.18
CA ILE A 43 10.44 10.64 4.89
C ILE A 43 9.66 9.43 5.42
N GLY A 44 8.37 9.61 5.65
CA GLY A 44 7.56 8.53 6.16
C GLY A 44 6.07 8.83 6.18
N LYS A 45 5.32 7.77 6.48
CA LYS A 45 3.86 7.80 6.62
C LYS A 45 3.49 7.36 8.02
N LEU A 46 2.67 8.17 8.68
CA LEU A 46 2.15 7.89 10.02
C LEU A 46 1.02 6.85 9.95
N PRO A 47 0.72 6.15 11.06
CA PRO A 47 -0.40 5.23 11.13
C PRO A 47 -1.73 5.90 10.73
N GLY A 48 -2.57 5.20 9.96
CA GLY A 48 -3.88 5.70 9.47
C GLY A 48 -3.83 6.62 8.24
N SER A 49 -2.65 6.88 7.67
CA SER A 49 -2.51 7.73 6.48
C SER A 49 -2.75 7.01 5.16
N LEU A 50 -2.52 5.69 5.09
CA LEU A 50 -2.61 4.88 3.87
C LEU A 50 -3.86 3.99 3.84
N ASN A 51 -4.46 3.68 4.99
CA ASN A 51 -5.74 2.96 5.08
C ASN A 51 -5.79 1.67 4.23
N GLY A 52 -4.69 0.90 4.20
CA GLY A 52 -4.64 -0.36 3.46
C GLY A 52 -4.54 -0.22 1.94
N GLN A 53 -4.30 0.96 1.39
CA GLN A 53 -4.04 1.12 -0.05
C GLN A 53 -2.65 0.58 -0.44
N GLN A 54 -2.43 0.44 -1.75
CA GLN A 54 -1.11 0.16 -2.29
C GLN A 54 -0.19 1.37 -2.12
N PHE A 55 1.10 1.13 -1.89
CA PHE A 55 2.11 2.17 -1.81
C PHE A 55 3.30 1.87 -2.74
N ILE A 56 3.83 2.90 -3.40
CA ILE A 56 4.94 2.78 -4.35
C ILE A 56 6.12 3.63 -3.89
N ILE A 57 7.30 3.05 -3.83
CA ILE A 57 8.56 3.75 -3.60
C ILE A 57 9.40 3.55 -4.85
N GLN A 58 9.75 4.63 -5.54
CA GLN A 58 10.52 4.53 -6.78
C GLN A 58 11.56 5.64 -6.92
N ASN A 59 12.65 5.32 -7.61
CA ASN A 59 13.70 6.28 -7.98
C ASN A 59 14.28 7.08 -6.80
N CYS A 60 14.39 6.47 -5.62
CA CYS A 60 14.92 7.14 -4.41
C CYS A 60 16.41 6.81 -4.19
N GLU A 61 17.19 7.79 -3.75
CA GLU A 61 18.63 7.66 -3.51
C GLU A 61 19.03 8.23 -2.14
N ASP A 62 19.85 7.50 -1.37
CA ASP A 62 20.33 7.94 -0.06
C ASP A 62 19.20 8.30 0.94
N CYS A 63 18.03 7.69 0.78
CA CYS A 63 16.84 8.02 1.57
C CYS A 63 16.63 7.09 2.76
N ASN A 64 16.05 7.63 3.84
CA ASN A 64 15.48 6.84 4.92
C ASN A 64 13.96 6.94 4.86
N ILE A 65 13.29 5.81 4.60
CA ILE A 65 11.86 5.74 4.33
C ILE A 65 11.19 4.90 5.41
N TYR A 66 10.21 5.47 6.10
CA TYR A 66 9.51 4.81 7.21
C TYR A 66 8.00 4.80 7.00
N ILE A 67 7.42 3.64 6.73
CA ILE A 67 5.97 3.48 6.60
C ILE A 67 5.46 2.77 7.85
N PHE A 68 4.81 3.52 8.73
CA PHE A 68 4.26 3.01 10.00
C PHE A 68 2.77 2.61 9.90
N ASP A 69 2.22 2.53 8.68
CA ASP A 69 0.83 2.15 8.46
C ASP A 69 0.69 0.81 7.72
N HIS A 70 -0.43 0.14 7.97
CA HIS A 70 -0.81 -1.05 7.25
C HIS A 70 -1.13 -0.71 5.79
N THR A 71 -0.62 -1.51 4.87
CA THR A 71 -0.83 -1.35 3.43
C THR A 71 -1.19 -2.69 2.80
N ALA A 72 -1.88 -2.65 1.66
CA ALA A 72 -2.18 -3.88 0.93
C ALA A 72 -0.90 -4.47 0.35
N THR A 73 -0.24 -3.70 -0.53
CA THR A 73 0.93 -4.10 -1.30
C THR A 73 1.93 -2.95 -1.32
N VAL A 74 3.22 -3.25 -1.31
CA VAL A 74 4.28 -2.26 -1.50
C VAL A 74 5.19 -2.68 -2.65
N SER A 75 5.50 -1.75 -3.55
CA SER A 75 6.57 -1.90 -4.53
C SER A 75 7.70 -0.93 -4.27
N VAL A 76 8.93 -1.42 -4.35
CA VAL A 76 10.16 -0.63 -4.22
C VAL A 76 10.99 -0.83 -5.49
N ASP A 77 11.17 0.24 -6.24
CA ASP A 77 11.71 0.22 -7.60
C ASP A 77 12.87 1.21 -7.74
N ASP A 78 13.95 0.82 -8.41
CA ASP A 78 15.07 1.72 -8.75
C ASP A 78 15.61 2.53 -7.56
N CYS A 79 15.71 1.93 -6.38
CA CYS A 79 16.20 2.60 -5.18
C CYS A 79 17.65 2.25 -4.87
N VAL A 80 18.45 3.24 -4.47
CA VAL A 80 19.90 3.09 -4.22
C VAL A 80 20.29 3.63 -2.84
N ASN A 81 21.00 2.83 -2.07
CA ASN A 81 21.49 3.17 -0.72
C ASN A 81 20.37 3.65 0.24
N CYS A 82 19.18 3.06 0.11
CA CYS A 82 18.02 3.43 0.93
C CYS A 82 17.87 2.53 2.17
N ARG A 83 17.41 3.11 3.27
CA ARG A 83 16.94 2.38 4.46
C ARG A 83 15.42 2.44 4.50
N ILE A 84 14.76 1.29 4.43
CA ILE A 84 13.32 1.21 4.27
C ILE A 84 12.73 0.37 5.40
N PHE A 85 11.85 0.99 6.18
CA PHE A 85 11.03 0.32 7.18
C PHE A 85 9.58 0.25 6.68
N LEU A 86 9.02 -0.94 6.70
CA LEU A 86 7.64 -1.22 6.32
C LEU A 86 6.93 -1.89 7.50
N ALA A 87 5.88 -1.25 7.99
CA ALA A 87 4.88 -1.84 8.86
C ALA A 87 4.22 -3.07 8.19
N PRO A 88 3.42 -3.87 8.93
CA PRO A 88 2.85 -5.10 8.40
C PRO A 88 2.06 -4.90 7.09
N ILE A 89 2.44 -5.65 6.05
CA ILE A 89 1.90 -5.56 4.69
C ILE A 89 0.98 -6.75 4.44
N LYS A 90 -0.29 -6.50 4.14
CA LYS A 90 -1.31 -7.56 4.06
C LYS A 90 -0.97 -8.64 3.03
N THR A 91 -0.55 -8.27 1.83
CA THR A 91 -0.30 -9.24 0.75
C THR A 91 1.19 -9.34 0.44
N SER A 92 1.70 -8.50 -0.45
CA SER A 92 2.97 -8.73 -1.10
C SER A 92 3.87 -7.50 -1.09
N VAL A 93 5.17 -7.77 -1.05
CA VAL A 93 6.22 -6.78 -1.21
C VAL A 93 7.09 -7.17 -2.39
N PHE A 94 7.24 -6.24 -3.32
CA PHE A 94 8.05 -6.40 -4.53
C PHE A 94 9.22 -5.44 -4.49
N ILE A 95 10.45 -5.95 -4.57
CA ILE A 95 11.67 -5.15 -4.66
C ILE A 95 12.29 -5.38 -6.03
N ARG A 96 12.46 -4.33 -6.83
CA ARG A 96 12.96 -4.40 -8.21
C ARG A 96 14.07 -3.39 -8.42
N ASP A 97 15.13 -3.79 -9.13
CA ASP A 97 16.20 -2.89 -9.58
C ASP A 97 16.87 -2.07 -8.45
N CYS A 98 16.86 -2.60 -7.21
CA CYS A 98 17.37 -1.90 -6.02
C CYS A 98 18.82 -2.29 -5.69
N LYS A 99 19.60 -1.33 -5.18
CA LYS A 99 21.03 -1.52 -4.87
C LYS A 99 21.41 -0.95 -3.50
N ASP A 100 22.20 -1.69 -2.73
CA ASP A 100 22.72 -1.24 -1.41
C ASP A 100 21.62 -0.85 -0.40
N CYS A 101 20.44 -1.46 -0.52
CA CYS A 101 19.30 -1.12 0.33
C CYS A 101 19.22 -2.01 1.57
N LYS A 102 18.78 -1.42 2.68
CA LYS A 102 18.45 -2.13 3.92
C LYS A 102 16.95 -2.07 4.14
N LEU A 103 16.33 -3.23 4.28
CA LEU A 103 14.88 -3.35 4.40
C LEU A 103 14.50 -4.05 5.70
N MET A 104 13.45 -3.56 6.34
CA MET A 104 12.83 -4.21 7.48
C MET A 104 11.33 -4.28 7.22
N VAL A 105 10.81 -5.50 7.07
CA VAL A 105 9.48 -5.71 6.51
C VAL A 105 8.83 -7.00 7.04
N ALA A 106 7.52 -6.92 7.24
CA ALA A 106 6.67 -8.08 7.49
C ALA A 106 5.56 -8.17 6.43
N CYS A 107 5.40 -9.30 5.76
CA CYS A 107 4.44 -9.48 4.68
C CYS A 107 3.99 -10.95 4.50
N GLN A 108 2.97 -11.22 3.67
CA GLN A 108 2.64 -12.61 3.32
C GLN A 108 3.64 -13.14 2.29
N GLN A 109 3.88 -12.35 1.24
CA GLN A 109 4.73 -12.70 0.11
C GLN A 109 5.84 -11.67 -0.06
N PHE A 110 7.09 -12.14 -0.12
CA PHE A 110 8.25 -11.31 -0.41
C PHE A 110 8.87 -11.73 -1.73
N ARG A 111 9.05 -10.78 -2.66
CA ARG A 111 9.65 -11.03 -3.96
C ARG A 111 10.72 -9.99 -4.28
N THR A 112 11.87 -10.44 -4.78
CA THR A 112 12.93 -9.57 -5.27
C THR A 112 13.31 -9.94 -6.71
N ARG A 113 13.57 -8.94 -7.55
CA ARG A 113 14.06 -9.12 -8.92
C ARG A 113 15.17 -8.10 -9.23
N ASP A 114 16.22 -8.53 -9.92
CA ASP A 114 17.27 -7.63 -10.44
C ASP A 114 17.95 -6.73 -9.39
N CYS A 115 18.05 -7.19 -8.14
CA CYS A 115 18.62 -6.40 -7.05
C CYS A 115 20.09 -6.75 -6.73
N HIS A 116 20.79 -5.85 -6.04
CA HIS A 116 22.17 -6.07 -5.63
C HIS A 116 22.46 -5.56 -4.21
N ARG A 117 23.09 -6.38 -3.36
CA ARG A 117 23.46 -6.03 -1.98
C ARG A 117 22.28 -5.51 -1.16
N LEU A 118 21.35 -6.41 -0.84
CA LEU A 118 20.23 -6.12 0.06
C LEU A 118 20.45 -6.73 1.43
N ASP A 119 20.26 -5.95 2.50
CA ASP A 119 20.14 -6.49 3.86
C ASP A 119 18.66 -6.46 4.27
N VAL A 120 18.02 -7.62 4.39
CA VAL A 120 16.56 -7.73 4.61
C VAL A 120 16.26 -8.39 5.96
N PHE A 121 15.64 -7.65 6.87
CA PHE A 121 15.04 -8.18 8.09
C PHE A 121 13.58 -8.52 7.82
N LEU A 122 13.28 -9.80 7.63
CA LEU A 122 12.03 -10.29 7.07
C LEU A 122 11.24 -11.12 8.09
N SER A 123 9.92 -10.89 8.11
CA SER A 123 8.92 -11.84 8.60
C SER A 123 7.96 -12.14 7.47
N CYS A 124 7.98 -13.35 6.92
CA CYS A 124 7.20 -13.73 5.74
C CYS A 124 6.39 -15.00 6.04
N VAL A 125 5.12 -15.02 5.66
CA VAL A 125 4.26 -16.21 5.83
C VAL A 125 4.64 -17.29 4.82
N THR A 126 4.82 -16.91 3.56
CA THR A 126 5.23 -17.84 2.50
C THR A 126 6.73 -17.88 2.33
N GLN A 127 7.22 -18.83 1.53
CA GLN A 127 8.61 -18.85 1.11
C GLN A 127 8.96 -17.59 0.29
N PRO A 128 9.99 -16.82 0.66
CA PRO A 128 10.45 -15.66 -0.12
C PRO A 128 10.98 -16.09 -1.50
N ILE A 129 10.71 -15.27 -2.53
CA ILE A 129 11.13 -15.51 -3.92
C ILE A 129 12.25 -14.52 -4.28
N ILE A 130 13.37 -15.03 -4.77
CA ILE A 130 14.54 -14.23 -5.14
C ILE A 130 14.92 -14.57 -6.59
N GLU A 131 14.88 -13.59 -7.48
CA GLU A 131 15.18 -13.74 -8.89
C GLU A 131 16.26 -12.75 -9.33
N ALA A 132 17.22 -13.19 -10.14
CA ALA A 132 18.28 -12.35 -10.74
C ALA A 132 18.99 -11.39 -9.77
N THR A 133 19.05 -11.74 -8.49
CA THR A 133 19.46 -10.84 -7.41
C THR A 133 20.71 -11.41 -6.72
N THR A 134 21.69 -10.57 -6.40
CA THR A 134 22.99 -11.00 -5.84
C THR A 134 23.35 -10.25 -4.55
N GLY A 135 24.03 -10.95 -3.62
CA GLY A 135 24.51 -10.34 -2.37
C GLY A 135 23.42 -10.02 -1.34
N VAL A 136 22.31 -10.77 -1.33
CA VAL A 136 21.23 -10.59 -0.34
C VAL A 136 21.58 -11.29 0.96
N LYS A 137 21.29 -10.63 2.09
CA LYS A 137 21.36 -11.20 3.43
C LYS A 137 19.98 -11.11 4.07
N PHE A 138 19.59 -12.17 4.78
CA PHE A 138 18.35 -12.20 5.53
C PHE A 138 18.62 -12.25 7.04
N GLY A 139 17.82 -11.51 7.79
CA GLY A 139 17.71 -11.61 9.24
C GLY A 139 16.24 -11.70 9.66
N CYS A 140 15.99 -12.10 10.90
CA CYS A 140 14.63 -12.08 11.45
C CYS A 140 14.19 -10.65 11.71
N PHE A 141 12.93 -10.34 11.40
CA PHE A 141 12.32 -9.05 11.77
C PHE A 141 12.40 -8.84 13.29
N GLN A 142 12.99 -7.71 13.70
CA GLN A 142 13.14 -7.32 15.10
C GLN A 142 12.88 -5.81 15.23
N TYR A 143 11.62 -5.45 15.43
CA TYR A 143 11.23 -4.05 15.63
C TYR A 143 9.97 -3.96 16.48
N TYR A 144 9.89 -2.91 17.30
CA TYR A 144 8.79 -2.66 18.20
C TYR A 144 8.43 -1.17 18.20
N TYR A 145 7.13 -0.87 18.16
CA TYR A 145 6.60 0.49 18.36
C TYR A 145 5.21 0.38 19.01
N PRO A 146 4.74 1.38 19.80
CA PRO A 146 3.50 1.25 20.57
C PRO A 146 2.25 0.97 19.73
N GLN A 147 2.18 1.49 18.50
CA GLN A 147 1.07 1.21 17.57
C GLN A 147 1.13 -0.20 16.96
N LEU A 148 2.18 -0.97 17.28
CA LEU A 148 2.30 -2.40 17.07
C LEU A 148 1.84 -3.20 18.32
N GLU A 149 1.70 -2.58 19.50
CA GLU A 149 1.11 -3.26 20.67
C GLU A 149 -0.35 -3.63 20.36
N GLY A 150 -0.71 -4.88 20.68
CA GLY A 150 -1.92 -5.55 20.19
C GLY A 150 -1.61 -6.48 19.02
N LYS A 151 -0.86 -5.98 18.02
CA LYS A 151 -0.44 -6.72 16.82
C LYS A 151 0.81 -7.58 17.08
N SER A 152 0.70 -8.49 18.04
CA SER A 152 1.69 -9.53 18.32
C SER A 152 2.04 -10.34 17.06
N THR A 153 3.15 -11.09 17.06
CA THR A 153 3.53 -12.01 15.97
C THR A 153 2.38 -12.94 15.54
N VAL A 154 1.38 -13.14 16.40
CA VAL A 154 0.15 -13.90 16.15
C VAL A 154 -0.96 -13.08 15.48
N GLU A 155 -1.07 -11.77 15.74
CA GLU A 155 -1.97 -10.84 15.01
C GLU A 155 -1.37 -10.32 13.70
N MET A 156 -0.04 -10.37 13.54
CA MET A 156 0.56 -10.30 12.21
C MET A 156 -0.12 -11.33 11.30
N ASN A 157 -0.40 -12.55 11.76
CA ASN A 157 -1.13 -13.54 10.97
C ASN A 157 -2.60 -13.19 10.68
N SER A 158 -3.27 -12.30 11.41
CA SER A 158 -4.63 -11.87 11.06
C SER A 158 -4.66 -10.71 10.07
N ILE A 159 -3.58 -9.91 10.02
CA ILE A 159 -3.34 -8.93 8.94
C ILE A 159 -2.78 -9.63 7.71
N LEU A 160 -1.99 -10.68 7.91
CA LEU A 160 -1.34 -11.50 6.91
C LEU A 160 -2.14 -12.78 6.58
N ASN A 161 -3.44 -12.90 6.88
CA ASN A 161 -4.30 -13.95 6.32
C ASN A 161 -5.65 -13.38 5.89
#